data_AF-A0A524MIN9-F1
#
_entry.id   AF-A0A524MIN9-F1
#
_cell.length_a   1.000
_cell.length_b   1.000
_cell.length_c   1.000
_cell.angle_alpha   90.00
_cell.angle_beta   90.00
_cell.angle_gamma   90.00
#
_symmetry.space_group_name_H-M   'P 1'
#
loop_
_entity.id
_entity.type
_entity.pdbx_description
1 polymer ?
#
loop_
_entity_poly.entity_id
_entity_poly.type
_entity_poly.pdbx_seq_one_letter_code
_entity_poly.pdbx_strand_id
1 'polypeptide(L)'
;MALYKSMLVAKADLKMALKVTYVKYGLIGIGAIGPIMMIGIVALLVLGDPVIGLLILPSIDAMMSPMLGMMAIMPAAMISANALVGEREQNTLEPLLSTPLTDRELLVGKLLSSFIPSMALLLGSIAVTEIATFVILLSVGAEIILVPGIPGLFLLLTAGPAMIIAIVSVMILISGKVKRVYEAYQTSGVTVVIFFIPMMLPMFTMDASGIVDMNTVWMTNILTLLLALVLAVITWALAVRRFNRDTMISM
;
A
#
# COMPACT_ATOMS: atom_id res chain seq x y z
N MET A 1 25.71 -2.58 -11.55
CA MET A 1 25.65 -4.06 -11.46
C MET A 1 24.72 -4.56 -10.37
N ALA A 2 24.77 -4.05 -9.13
CA ALA A 2 23.95 -4.55 -8.01
C ALA A 2 22.43 -4.44 -8.23
N LEU A 3 21.93 -3.29 -8.70
CA LEU A 3 20.49 -3.09 -8.98
C LEU A 3 19.95 -4.04 -10.07
N TYR A 4 20.78 -4.42 -11.05
CA TYR A 4 20.37 -5.34 -12.11
C TYR A 4 20.08 -6.74 -11.55
N LYS A 5 20.93 -7.23 -10.64
CA LYS A 5 20.75 -8.51 -9.96
C LYS A 5 19.49 -8.50 -9.09
N SER A 6 19.30 -7.46 -8.27
CA SER A 6 18.09 -7.30 -7.44
C SER A 6 16.80 -7.23 -8.27
N MET A 7 16.83 -6.54 -9.41
CA MET A 7 15.67 -6.44 -10.31
C MET A 7 15.32 -7.79 -10.97
N LEU A 8 16.33 -8.62 -11.27
CA LEU A 8 16.11 -9.95 -11.83
C LEU A 8 15.41 -10.87 -10.83
N VAL A 9 15.83 -10.83 -9.56
CA VAL A 9 15.13 -11.49 -8.45
C VAL A 9 13.70 -10.96 -8.33
N ALA A 10 13.53 -9.63 -8.31
CA ALA A 10 12.21 -9.02 -8.17
C ALA A 10 11.21 -9.47 -9.24
N LYS A 11 11.66 -9.56 -10.50
CA LYS A 11 10.84 -10.04 -11.62
C LYS A 11 10.48 -11.53 -11.50
N ALA A 12 11.42 -12.36 -11.02
CA ALA A 12 11.18 -13.78 -10.84
C ALA A 12 10.13 -14.03 -9.74
N ASP A 13 10.31 -13.41 -8.56
CA ASP A 13 9.40 -13.50 -7.42
C ASP A 13 8.00 -13.00 -7.79
N LEU A 14 7.92 -11.85 -8.47
CA LEU A 14 6.65 -11.28 -8.92
C LEU A 14 5.91 -12.22 -9.88
N LYS A 15 6.63 -12.78 -10.86
CA LYS A 15 6.05 -13.74 -11.82
C LYS A 15 5.53 -14.99 -11.11
N MET A 16 6.20 -15.44 -10.06
CA MET A 16 5.77 -16.59 -9.26
C MET A 16 4.54 -16.25 -8.41
N ALA A 17 4.53 -15.08 -7.75
CA ALA A 17 3.41 -14.60 -6.96
C ALA A 17 2.13 -14.44 -7.81
N LEU A 18 2.23 -13.91 -9.03
CA LEU A 18 1.09 -13.72 -9.93
C LEU A 18 0.51 -15.03 -10.50
N LYS A 19 1.24 -16.15 -10.44
CA LYS A 19 0.69 -17.47 -10.80
C LYS A 19 -0.26 -18.01 -9.74
N VAL A 20 -0.16 -17.55 -8.50
CA VAL A 20 -1.05 -17.97 -7.42
C VAL A 20 -2.41 -17.30 -7.61
N THR A 21 -3.42 -18.10 -7.97
CA THR A 21 -4.78 -17.64 -8.29
C THR A 21 -5.37 -16.75 -7.19
N TYR A 22 -5.18 -17.11 -5.92
CA TYR A 22 -5.64 -16.34 -4.76
C TYR A 22 -4.96 -14.96 -4.66
N VAL A 23 -3.65 -14.88 -4.94
CA VAL A 23 -2.91 -13.62 -4.96
C VAL A 23 -3.37 -12.78 -6.15
N LYS A 24 -3.50 -13.35 -7.35
CA LYS A 24 -3.95 -12.63 -8.54
C LYS A 24 -5.34 -12.00 -8.36
N TYR A 25 -6.34 -12.78 -7.92
CA TYR A 25 -7.69 -12.26 -7.73
C TYR A 25 -7.83 -11.44 -6.44
N GLY A 26 -7.07 -11.75 -5.39
CA GLY A 26 -7.00 -10.94 -4.18
C GLY A 26 -6.45 -9.54 -4.46
N LEU A 27 -5.38 -9.43 -5.27
CA LEU A 27 -4.80 -8.15 -5.68
C LEU A 27 -5.80 -7.30 -6.49
N ILE A 28 -6.48 -7.92 -7.46
CA ILE A 28 -7.46 -7.22 -8.30
C ILE A 28 -8.69 -6.81 -7.47
N GLY A 29 -9.22 -7.72 -6.65
CA GLY A 29 -10.38 -7.46 -5.80
C GLY A 29 -10.10 -6.37 -4.77
N ILE A 30 -9.05 -6.54 -3.96
CA ILE A 30 -8.69 -5.60 -2.89
C ILE A 30 -8.29 -4.24 -3.47
N GLY A 31 -7.47 -4.22 -4.51
CA GLY A 31 -7.02 -2.98 -5.16
C GLY A 31 -8.17 -2.18 -5.78
N ALA A 32 -9.22 -2.84 -6.26
CA ALA A 32 -10.38 -2.20 -6.86
C ALA A 32 -11.39 -1.66 -5.84
N ILE A 33 -11.46 -2.22 -4.62
CA ILE A 33 -12.42 -1.78 -3.60
C ILE A 33 -12.25 -0.29 -3.29
N GLY A 34 -11.01 0.18 -3.11
CA GLY A 34 -10.74 1.60 -2.80
C GLY A 34 -11.34 2.57 -3.83
N PRO A 35 -10.93 2.46 -5.11
CA PRO A 35 -11.51 3.27 -6.19
C PRO A 35 -13.02 3.10 -6.32
N ILE A 36 -13.55 1.87 -6.29
CA ILE A 36 -15.00 1.63 -6.44
C ILE A 36 -15.78 2.33 -5.33
N MET A 37 -15.31 2.24 -4.08
CA MET A 37 -15.95 2.91 -2.95
C MET A 37 -15.91 4.43 -3.11
N MET A 38 -14.75 4.99 -3.45
CA MET A 38 -14.59 6.44 -3.59
C MET A 38 -15.44 6.99 -4.74
N ILE A 39 -15.41 6.34 -5.90
CA ILE A 39 -16.23 6.70 -7.07
C ILE A 39 -17.72 6.58 -6.73
N GLY A 40 -18.13 5.50 -6.04
CA GLY A 40 -19.52 5.29 -5.66
C GLY A 40 -20.05 6.36 -4.72
N ILE A 41 -19.24 6.79 -3.74
CA ILE A 41 -19.61 7.86 -2.81
C ILE A 41 -19.68 9.20 -3.54
N VAL A 42 -18.70 9.53 -4.38
CA VAL A 42 -18.72 10.76 -5.18
C VAL A 42 -19.94 10.79 -6.10
N ALA A 43 -20.24 9.68 -6.78
CA ALA A 43 -21.42 9.56 -7.63
C ALA A 43 -22.71 9.78 -6.83
N LEU A 44 -22.84 9.16 -5.66
CA LEU A 44 -24.04 9.29 -4.83
C LEU A 44 -24.26 10.72 -4.35
N LEU A 45 -23.19 11.41 -3.93
CA LEU A 45 -23.26 12.79 -3.45
C LEU A 45 -23.55 13.77 -4.58
N VAL A 46 -22.78 13.70 -5.66
CA VAL A 46 -22.82 14.68 -6.76
C VAL A 46 -24.07 14.49 -7.63
N LEU A 47 -24.50 13.26 -7.89
CA LEU A 47 -25.71 13.00 -8.69
C LEU A 47 -27.01 13.17 -7.88
N GLY A 48 -26.94 13.04 -6.55
CA GLY A 48 -28.10 13.23 -5.67
C GLY A 48 -28.49 14.70 -5.52
N ASP A 49 -27.55 15.53 -5.11
CA ASP A 49 -27.70 16.99 -5.08
C ASP A 49 -26.33 17.61 -5.41
N PRO A 50 -26.14 18.17 -6.63
CA PRO A 50 -24.85 18.73 -7.02
C PRO A 50 -24.38 19.86 -6.12
N VAL A 51 -25.27 20.66 -5.54
CA VAL A 51 -24.90 21.82 -4.71
C VAL A 51 -24.36 21.35 -3.36
N ILE A 52 -25.08 20.44 -2.70
CA ILE A 52 -24.66 19.88 -1.41
C ILE A 52 -23.46 18.94 -1.61
N GLY A 53 -23.47 18.15 -2.68
CA GLY A 53 -22.40 17.21 -3.02
C GLY A 53 -21.06 17.92 -3.18
N LEU A 54 -21.01 19.00 -3.97
CA LEU A 54 -19.78 19.77 -4.17
C LEU A 54 -19.28 20.46 -2.90
N LEU A 55 -20.18 20.88 -2.01
CA LEU A 55 -19.83 21.49 -0.73
C LEU A 55 -19.13 20.50 0.21
N ILE A 56 -19.58 19.24 0.25
CA ILE A 56 -19.12 18.21 1.19
C ILE A 56 -17.96 17.37 0.62
N LEU A 57 -17.78 17.38 -0.70
CA LEU A 57 -16.79 16.57 -1.41
C LEU A 57 -15.34 16.72 -0.90
N PRO A 58 -14.83 17.92 -0.55
CA PRO A 58 -13.50 18.05 0.08
C PRO A 58 -13.38 17.35 1.44
N SER A 59 -14.45 17.36 2.25
CA SER A 59 -14.48 16.65 3.54
C SER A 59 -14.41 15.15 3.34
N ILE A 60 -15.21 14.63 2.39
CA ILE A 60 -15.25 13.21 2.06
C ILE A 60 -13.94 12.74 1.44
N ASP A 61 -13.33 13.56 0.58
CA ASP A 61 -12.01 13.29 0.03
C ASP A 61 -10.96 13.10 1.12
N ALA A 62 -10.90 14.02 2.11
CA ALA A 62 -9.97 13.91 3.24
C ALA A 62 -10.16 12.61 4.05
N MET A 63 -11.40 12.16 4.20
CA MET A 63 -11.71 10.90 4.88
C MET A 63 -11.39 9.66 4.04
N MET A 64 -11.54 9.75 2.72
CA MET A 64 -11.49 8.59 1.82
C MET A 64 -10.11 8.34 1.21
N SER A 65 -9.32 9.40 1.04
CA SER A 65 -7.93 9.33 0.58
C SER A 65 -7.09 8.30 1.36
N PRO A 66 -7.12 8.27 2.72
CA PRO A 66 -6.46 7.21 3.48
C PRO A 66 -6.90 5.78 3.11
N MET A 67 -8.20 5.57 2.92
CA MET A 67 -8.75 4.25 2.60
C MET A 67 -8.32 3.77 1.22
N LEU A 68 -8.21 4.68 0.24
CA LEU A 68 -7.63 4.37 -1.08
C LEU A 68 -6.18 3.89 -0.92
N GLY A 69 -5.38 4.56 -0.09
CA GLY A 69 -4.01 4.15 0.22
C GLY A 69 -3.91 2.78 0.89
N MET A 70 -4.81 2.46 1.81
CA MET A 70 -4.88 1.14 2.48
C MET A 70 -5.00 -0.02 1.49
N MET A 71 -5.88 0.16 0.50
CA MET A 71 -6.17 -0.85 -0.52
C MET A 71 -4.97 -1.14 -1.42
N ALA A 72 -4.02 -0.20 -1.51
CA ALA A 72 -2.75 -0.42 -2.19
C ALA A 72 -1.65 -1.04 -1.29
N ILE A 73 -1.69 -0.82 0.02
CA ILE A 73 -0.71 -1.35 0.99
C ILE A 73 -0.95 -2.85 1.27
N MET A 74 -2.21 -3.29 1.32
CA MET A 74 -2.57 -4.71 1.52
C MET A 74 -1.90 -5.66 0.50
N PRO A 75 -1.98 -5.39 -0.82
CA PRO A 75 -1.19 -6.05 -1.85
C PRO A 75 0.29 -6.28 -1.50
N ALA A 76 0.96 -5.26 -1.00
CA ALA A 76 2.39 -5.32 -0.68
C ALA A 76 2.70 -6.36 0.39
N ALA A 77 1.86 -6.40 1.43
CA ALA A 77 1.98 -7.36 2.52
C ALA A 77 1.76 -8.80 2.02
N MET A 78 0.73 -9.01 1.19
CA MET A 78 0.39 -10.33 0.65
C MET A 78 1.47 -10.87 -0.31
N ILE A 79 1.93 -10.02 -1.24
CA ILE A 79 2.99 -10.41 -2.19
C ILE A 79 4.27 -10.73 -1.44
N SER A 80 4.64 -9.92 -0.44
CA SER A 80 5.81 -10.16 0.39
C SER A 80 5.70 -11.45 1.20
N ALA A 81 4.55 -11.73 1.81
CA ALA A 81 4.28 -12.99 2.52
C ALA A 81 4.55 -14.21 1.62
N ASN A 82 3.99 -14.20 0.41
CA ASN A 82 4.11 -15.31 -0.52
C ASN A 82 5.54 -15.44 -1.08
N ALA A 83 6.22 -14.33 -1.35
CA ALA A 83 7.60 -14.34 -1.87
C ALA A 83 8.64 -14.79 -0.85
N LEU A 84 8.36 -14.71 0.45
CA LEU A 84 9.29 -15.13 1.50
C LEU A 84 8.92 -16.49 2.08
N VAL A 85 7.69 -16.61 2.58
CA VAL A 85 7.21 -17.81 3.27
C VAL A 85 6.83 -18.89 2.26
N GLY A 86 6.34 -18.51 1.08
CA GLY A 86 6.02 -19.46 0.02
C GLY A 86 7.27 -20.13 -0.55
N GLU A 87 8.37 -19.38 -0.73
CA GLU A 87 9.65 -19.98 -1.14
C GLU A 87 10.18 -20.98 -0.11
N ARG A 88 9.95 -20.70 1.19
CA ARG A 88 10.30 -21.60 2.28
C ARG A 88 9.46 -22.86 2.28
N GLU A 89 8.14 -22.70 2.17
CA GLU A 89 7.18 -23.80 2.14
C GLU A 89 7.41 -24.72 0.93
N GLN A 90 7.92 -24.17 -0.17
CA GLN A 90 8.26 -24.91 -1.40
C GLN A 90 9.71 -25.45 -1.41
N ASN A 91 10.49 -25.29 -0.33
CA ASN A 91 11.90 -25.69 -0.22
C ASN A 91 12.82 -25.09 -1.32
N THR A 92 12.50 -23.89 -1.78
CA THR A 92 13.27 -23.18 -2.82
C THR A 92 14.23 -22.12 -2.27
N LEU A 93 14.22 -21.90 -0.95
CA LEU A 93 15.13 -20.96 -0.30
C LEU A 93 16.60 -21.40 -0.32
N GLU A 94 16.90 -22.69 -0.19
CA GLU A 94 18.28 -23.19 -0.17
C GLU A 94 19.02 -22.96 -1.50
N PRO A 95 18.42 -23.26 -2.67
CA PRO A 95 18.99 -22.86 -3.97
C PRO A 95 19.16 -21.35 -4.12
N LEU A 96 18.22 -20.54 -3.62
CA LEU A 96 18.26 -19.08 -3.73
C LEU A 96 19.40 -18.47 -2.89
N LEU A 97 19.61 -18.99 -1.67
CA LEU A 97 20.70 -18.56 -0.79
C LEU A 97 22.07 -19.01 -1.28
N SER A 98 22.12 -20.06 -2.10
CA SER A 98 23.33 -20.57 -2.74
C SER A 98 23.76 -19.76 -3.98
N THR A 99 22.97 -18.76 -4.39
CA THR A 99 23.31 -17.88 -5.51
C THR A 99 24.43 -16.89 -5.15
N PRO A 100 25.22 -16.40 -6.12
CA PRO A 100 26.27 -15.38 -5.90
C PRO A 100 25.68 -13.97 -5.73
N LEU A 101 24.61 -13.86 -4.93
CA LEU A 101 23.96 -12.62 -4.51
C LEU A 101 24.44 -12.24 -3.12
N THR A 102 24.66 -10.95 -2.87
CA THR A 102 24.88 -10.42 -1.51
C THR A 102 23.56 -10.30 -0.74
N ASP A 103 23.62 -10.24 0.60
CA ASP A 103 22.41 -10.16 1.44
C ASP A 103 21.57 -8.93 1.14
N ARG A 104 22.25 -7.82 0.90
CA ARG A 104 21.60 -6.57 0.55
C ARG A 104 20.96 -6.64 -0.83
N GLU A 105 21.60 -7.27 -1.82
CA GLU A 105 21.02 -7.44 -3.15
C GLU A 105 19.75 -8.32 -3.12
N LEU A 106 19.75 -9.38 -2.31
CA LEU A 106 18.59 -10.25 -2.13
C LEU A 106 17.46 -9.52 -1.40
N LEU A 107 17.76 -8.86 -0.27
CA LEU A 107 16.79 -8.11 0.52
C LEU A 107 16.11 -7.00 -0.30
N VAL A 108 16.90 -6.22 -1.05
CA VAL A 108 16.38 -5.17 -1.95
C VAL A 108 15.57 -5.78 -3.09
N GLY A 109 15.99 -6.93 -3.62
CA GLY A 109 15.21 -7.66 -4.64
C GLY A 109 13.82 -8.04 -4.13
N LYS A 110 13.73 -8.56 -2.90
CA LYS A 110 12.44 -8.91 -2.25
C LYS A 110 11.60 -7.71 -1.87
N LEU A 111 12.23 -6.59 -1.51
CA LEU A 111 11.50 -5.34 -1.33
C LEU A 111 10.89 -4.88 -2.66
N LEU A 112 11.69 -4.85 -3.73
CA LEU A 112 11.24 -4.39 -5.05
C LEU A 112 10.16 -5.31 -5.65
N SER A 113 10.21 -6.62 -5.41
CA SER A 113 9.22 -7.58 -5.91
C SER A 113 7.80 -7.27 -5.42
N SER A 114 7.68 -6.72 -4.21
CA SER A 114 6.40 -6.35 -3.60
C SER A 114 6.09 -4.86 -3.76
N PHE A 115 7.11 -4.00 -3.75
CA PHE A 115 6.95 -2.55 -3.87
C PHE A 115 6.45 -2.13 -5.25
N ILE A 116 7.07 -2.62 -6.33
CA ILE A 116 6.73 -2.23 -7.70
C ILE A 116 5.25 -2.52 -8.05
N PRO A 117 4.71 -3.74 -7.88
CA PRO A 117 3.31 -4.01 -8.20
C PRO A 117 2.36 -3.22 -7.30
N SER A 118 2.70 -3.01 -6.02
CA SER A 118 1.85 -2.26 -5.09
C SER A 118 1.82 -0.77 -5.41
N MET A 119 2.95 -0.22 -5.85
CA MET A 119 3.04 1.14 -6.36
C MET A 119 2.23 1.31 -7.65
N ALA A 120 2.31 0.35 -8.56
CA ALA A 120 1.52 0.35 -9.79
C ALA A 120 0.01 0.28 -9.48
N LEU A 121 -0.40 -0.52 -8.50
CA LEU A 121 -1.78 -0.58 -8.03
C LEU A 121 -2.21 0.76 -7.40
N LEU A 122 -1.39 1.36 -6.54
CA LEU A 122 -1.68 2.68 -5.96
C LEU A 122 -1.91 3.75 -7.03
N LEU A 123 -0.97 3.87 -7.98
CA LEU A 123 -1.05 4.84 -9.06
C LEU A 123 -2.23 4.56 -10.00
N GLY A 124 -2.49 3.28 -10.30
CA GLY A 124 -3.65 2.87 -11.08
C GLY A 124 -4.97 3.21 -10.38
N SER A 125 -5.06 2.99 -9.07
CA SER A 125 -6.22 3.34 -8.25
C SER A 125 -6.46 4.84 -8.22
N ILE A 126 -5.41 5.65 -8.11
CA ILE A 126 -5.51 7.12 -8.23
C ILE A 126 -6.04 7.50 -9.60
N ALA A 127 -5.41 7.01 -10.68
CA ALA A 127 -5.79 7.36 -12.04
C ALA A 127 -7.24 6.97 -12.38
N VAL A 128 -7.68 5.77 -11.98
CA VAL A 128 -9.05 5.30 -12.19
C VAL A 128 -10.04 6.16 -11.41
N THR A 129 -9.71 6.53 -10.16
CA THR A 129 -10.58 7.38 -9.34
C THR A 129 -10.72 8.76 -9.98
N GLU A 130 -9.62 9.41 -10.34
CA GLU A 130 -9.64 10.75 -10.96
C GLU A 130 -10.41 10.78 -12.29
N ILE A 131 -10.17 9.79 -13.16
CA ILE A 131 -10.87 9.74 -14.46
C ILE A 131 -12.38 9.58 -14.22
N ALA A 132 -12.78 8.70 -13.30
CA ALA A 132 -14.18 8.46 -13.02
C ALA A 132 -14.86 9.65 -12.33
N THR A 133 -14.20 10.31 -11.38
CA THR A 133 -14.74 11.49 -10.69
C THR A 133 -14.85 12.68 -11.65
N PHE A 134 -13.91 12.86 -12.58
CA PHE A 134 -14.04 13.84 -13.66
C PHE A 134 -15.24 13.59 -14.55
N VAL A 135 -15.48 12.34 -14.96
CA VAL A 135 -16.66 11.99 -15.75
C VAL A 135 -17.95 12.30 -14.99
N ILE A 136 -18.00 12.02 -13.69
CA ILE A 136 -19.16 12.34 -12.84
C ILE A 136 -19.37 13.85 -12.75
N LEU A 137 -18.34 14.64 -12.46
CA LEU A 137 -18.45 16.10 -12.34
C LEU A 137 -18.88 16.76 -13.65
N LEU A 138 -18.33 16.30 -14.79
CA LEU A 138 -18.75 16.77 -16.11
C LEU A 138 -20.22 16.45 -16.41
N SER A 139 -20.74 15.31 -15.92
CA SER A 139 -22.14 14.90 -16.15
C SER A 139 -23.16 15.83 -15.50
N VAL A 140 -22.78 16.53 -14.42
CA VAL A 140 -23.63 17.50 -13.71
C VAL A 140 -23.30 18.95 -14.08
N GLY A 141 -22.39 19.18 -15.03
CA GLY A 141 -21.95 20.52 -15.42
C GLY A 141 -21.18 21.28 -14.33
N ALA A 142 -20.60 20.56 -13.37
CA ALA A 142 -19.79 21.14 -12.30
C ALA A 142 -18.36 21.45 -12.79
N GLU A 143 -17.67 22.33 -12.07
CA GLU A 143 -16.24 22.55 -12.27
C GLU A 143 -15.45 21.27 -11.97
N ILE A 144 -14.36 21.07 -12.72
CA ILE A 144 -13.50 19.91 -12.53
C ILE A 144 -12.68 20.11 -11.25
N ILE A 145 -12.94 19.25 -10.27
CA ILE A 145 -12.23 19.20 -8.99
C ILE A 145 -11.51 17.86 -8.92
N LEU A 146 -10.26 17.87 -8.44
CA LEU A 146 -9.47 16.66 -8.20
C LEU A 146 -10.05 15.88 -7.01
N VAL A 147 -10.25 14.58 -7.21
CA VAL A 147 -10.73 13.66 -6.19
C VAL A 147 -10.06 12.30 -6.44
N PRO A 148 -8.98 11.97 -5.70
CA PRO A 148 -8.42 12.68 -4.55
C PRO A 148 -7.93 14.11 -4.78
N GLY A 149 -8.21 15.03 -3.86
CA GLY A 149 -7.75 16.42 -3.94
C GLY A 149 -6.23 16.52 -3.77
N ILE A 150 -5.68 17.73 -3.93
CA ILE A 150 -4.23 17.99 -3.73
C ILE A 150 -3.69 17.45 -2.38
N PRO A 151 -4.38 17.63 -1.24
CA PRO A 151 -3.92 17.05 0.03
C PRO A 151 -3.96 15.52 0.03
N GLY A 152 -5.01 14.93 -0.54
CA GLY A 152 -5.16 13.48 -0.69
C GLY A 152 -4.06 12.87 -1.57
N LEU A 153 -3.79 13.49 -2.72
CA LEU A 153 -2.69 13.11 -3.60
C LEU A 153 -1.33 13.25 -2.91
N PHE A 154 -1.10 14.32 -2.15
CA PHE A 154 0.10 14.48 -1.35
C PHE A 154 0.28 13.31 -0.38
N LEU A 155 -0.77 12.96 0.38
CA LEU A 155 -0.75 11.83 1.29
C LEU A 155 -0.43 10.51 0.56
N LEU A 156 -1.14 10.23 -0.53
CA LEU A 156 -1.02 8.98 -1.27
C LEU A 156 0.36 8.84 -1.93
N LEU A 157 0.88 9.90 -2.54
CA LEU A 157 2.15 9.87 -3.27
C LEU A 157 3.39 9.98 -2.37
N THR A 158 3.22 10.40 -1.10
CA THR A 158 4.35 10.52 -0.16
C THR A 158 4.29 9.46 0.94
N ALA A 159 3.23 9.46 1.75
CA ALA A 159 3.05 8.52 2.83
C ALA A 159 2.76 7.10 2.30
N GLY A 160 2.02 6.96 1.20
CA GLY A 160 1.75 5.66 0.57
C GLY A 160 3.02 4.85 0.27
N PRO A 161 3.99 5.36 -0.52
CA PRO A 161 5.26 4.69 -0.75
C PRO A 161 6.05 4.36 0.52
N ALA A 162 6.10 5.28 1.49
CA ALA A 162 6.80 5.05 2.75
C ALA A 162 6.16 3.88 3.52
N MET A 163 4.84 3.82 3.55
CA MET A 163 4.09 2.75 4.20
C MET A 163 4.26 1.40 3.48
N ILE A 164 4.31 1.38 2.15
CA ILE A 164 4.62 0.16 1.37
C ILE A 164 6.01 -0.37 1.72
N ILE A 165 7.02 0.50 1.85
CA ILE A 165 8.36 0.08 2.30
C ILE A 165 8.31 -0.48 3.72
N ALA A 166 7.59 0.19 4.62
CA ALA A 166 7.50 -0.20 6.01
C ALA A 166 6.83 -1.57 6.18
N ILE A 167 5.69 -1.81 5.50
CA ILE A 167 4.97 -3.08 5.59
C ILE A 167 5.81 -4.23 5.04
N VAL A 168 6.48 -4.05 3.89
CA VAL A 168 7.32 -5.08 3.29
C VAL A 168 8.52 -5.39 4.19
N SER A 169 9.12 -4.37 4.82
CA SER A 169 10.22 -4.54 5.77
C SER A 169 9.80 -5.36 6.99
N VAL A 170 8.59 -5.13 7.52
CA VAL A 170 8.06 -5.92 8.63
C VAL A 170 7.73 -7.34 8.19
N MET A 171 7.20 -7.54 6.99
CA MET A 171 6.91 -8.88 6.47
C MET A 171 8.18 -9.72 6.29
N ILE A 172 9.32 -9.10 5.95
CA ILE A 172 10.63 -9.76 5.97
C ILE A 172 11.03 -10.22 7.39
N LEU A 173 10.75 -9.41 8.42
CA LEU A 173 11.02 -9.80 9.80
C LEU A 173 10.08 -10.92 10.28
N ILE A 174 8.82 -10.88 9.86
CA ILE A 174 7.80 -11.87 10.20
C ILE A 174 8.10 -13.20 9.51
N SER A 175 8.55 -13.21 8.26
CA SER A 175 8.79 -14.43 7.49
C SER A 175 9.83 -15.36 8.12
N GLY A 176 10.74 -14.83 8.96
CA GLY A 176 11.65 -15.65 9.74
C GLY A 176 10.94 -16.52 10.80
N LYS A 177 9.78 -16.09 11.30
CA LYS A 177 9.06 -16.70 12.43
C LYS A 177 7.90 -17.62 12.03
N VAL A 178 7.35 -17.46 10.83
CA VAL A 178 6.21 -18.25 10.33
C VAL A 178 6.65 -19.33 9.36
N LYS A 179 6.00 -20.49 9.43
CA LYS A 179 6.33 -21.66 8.61
C LYS A 179 5.38 -21.87 7.43
N ARG A 180 4.12 -21.42 7.54
CA ARG A 180 3.08 -21.60 6.53
C ARG A 180 2.63 -20.27 5.95
N VAL A 181 2.36 -20.23 4.65
CA VAL A 181 1.88 -19.03 3.95
C VAL A 181 0.56 -18.50 4.55
N TYR A 182 -0.32 -19.38 5.02
CA TYR A 182 -1.58 -18.98 5.65
C TYR A 182 -1.37 -18.19 6.97
N GLU A 183 -0.43 -18.61 7.81
CA GLU A 183 -0.10 -17.91 9.07
C GLU A 183 0.53 -16.53 8.77
N ALA A 184 1.33 -16.47 7.70
CA ALA A 184 1.89 -15.22 7.22
C ALA A 184 0.79 -14.24 6.76
N TYR A 185 -0.25 -14.71 6.06
CA TYR A 185 -1.39 -13.86 5.69
C TYR A 185 -2.16 -13.33 6.90
N GLN A 186 -2.44 -14.15 7.91
CA GLN A 186 -3.12 -13.67 9.13
C GLN A 186 -2.30 -12.61 9.87
N THR A 187 -1.00 -12.86 10.03
CA THR A 187 -0.08 -11.91 10.67
C THR A 187 0.07 -10.63 9.84
N SER A 188 0.04 -10.76 8.51
CA SER A 188 0.04 -9.61 7.60
C SER A 188 -1.18 -8.72 7.80
N GLY A 189 -2.37 -9.31 8.01
CA GLY A 189 -3.60 -8.56 8.24
C GLY A 189 -3.52 -7.69 9.49
N VAL A 190 -3.02 -8.25 10.60
CA VAL A 190 -2.80 -7.50 11.84
C VAL A 190 -1.77 -6.39 11.64
N THR A 191 -0.69 -6.69 10.90
CA THR A 191 0.37 -5.70 10.64
C THR A 191 -0.16 -4.55 9.79
N VAL A 192 -0.93 -4.83 8.74
CA VAL A 192 -1.56 -3.79 7.91
C VAL A 192 -2.46 -2.89 8.76
N VAL A 193 -3.28 -3.45 9.64
CA VAL A 193 -4.16 -2.65 10.52
C VAL A 193 -3.35 -1.72 11.42
N ILE A 194 -2.31 -2.22 12.08
CA ILE A 194 -1.44 -1.40 12.95
C ILE A 194 -0.78 -0.27 12.16
N PHE A 195 -0.27 -0.59 10.97
CA PHE A 195 0.38 0.38 10.09
C PHE A 195 -0.63 1.32 9.42
N PHE A 196 -1.92 0.99 9.40
CA PHE A 196 -2.96 1.87 8.88
C PHE A 196 -3.34 2.99 9.87
N ILE A 197 -3.12 2.81 11.17
CA ILE A 197 -3.50 3.80 12.20
C ILE A 197 -2.95 5.21 11.90
N PRO A 198 -1.64 5.40 11.57
CA PRO A 198 -1.13 6.71 11.18
C PRO A 198 -1.80 7.31 9.94
N MET A 199 -2.26 6.46 9.00
CA MET A 199 -2.96 6.93 7.80
C MET A 199 -4.37 7.42 8.09
N MET A 200 -4.99 6.98 9.18
CA MET A 200 -6.34 7.43 9.57
C MET A 200 -6.37 8.81 10.22
N LEU A 201 -5.23 9.41 10.57
CA LEU A 201 -5.19 10.73 11.23
C LEU A 201 -6.00 11.82 10.51
N PRO A 202 -5.96 11.94 9.17
CA PRO A 202 -6.78 12.90 8.43
C PRO A 202 -8.29 12.65 8.52
N MET A 203 -8.73 11.43 8.90
CA MET A 203 -10.17 11.15 9.08
C MET A 203 -10.74 11.85 10.32
N PHE A 204 -9.89 12.22 11.29
CA PHE A 204 -10.31 12.85 12.54
C PHE A 204 -10.33 14.39 12.47
N THR A 205 -10.18 14.98 11.28
CA THR A 205 -10.16 16.44 11.09
C THR A 205 -11.55 17.04 10.85
N MET A 206 -12.58 16.21 10.73
CA MET A 206 -13.96 16.68 10.53
C MET A 206 -14.55 17.15 11.85
N ASP A 207 -15.10 18.36 11.85
CA ASP A 207 -15.80 18.90 13.01
C ASP A 207 -17.28 18.43 13.05
N ALA A 208 -18.01 18.84 14.09
CA ALA A 208 -19.42 18.48 14.25
C ALA A 208 -20.35 19.04 13.15
N SER A 209 -19.87 19.98 12.32
CA SER A 209 -20.61 20.52 11.18
C SER A 209 -20.47 19.68 9.91
N GLY A 210 -19.56 18.68 9.91
CA GLY A 210 -19.29 17.85 8.74
C GLY A 210 -18.35 18.51 7.72
N ILE A 211 -17.86 19.71 8.03
CA ILE A 211 -16.89 20.45 7.20
C ILE A 211 -15.50 20.23 7.77
N VAL A 212 -14.54 20.02 6.89
CA VAL A 212 -13.15 19.84 7.26
C VAL A 212 -12.38 21.13 7.06
N ASP A 213 -11.63 21.55 8.09
CA ASP A 213 -10.65 22.62 7.95
C ASP A 213 -9.41 22.12 7.19
N MET A 214 -9.16 22.74 6.04
CA MET A 214 -8.05 22.38 5.15
C MET A 214 -6.68 22.54 5.83
N ASN A 215 -6.51 23.51 6.73
CA ASN A 215 -5.23 23.66 7.45
C ASN A 215 -4.97 22.45 8.35
N THR A 216 -6.01 21.95 9.00
CA THR A 216 -5.95 20.76 9.84
C THR A 216 -5.65 19.50 9.01
N VAL A 217 -6.20 19.38 7.80
CA VAL A 217 -5.88 18.27 6.86
C VAL A 217 -4.42 18.28 6.45
N TRP A 218 -3.87 19.43 6.09
CA TRP A 218 -2.45 19.54 5.74
C TRP A 218 -1.55 19.17 6.91
N MET A 219 -1.88 19.66 8.11
CA MET A 219 -1.15 19.32 9.32
C MET A 219 -1.17 17.81 9.59
N THR A 220 -2.33 17.16 9.53
CA THR A 220 -2.42 15.71 9.75
C THR A 220 -1.72 14.92 8.66
N ASN A 221 -1.81 15.32 7.39
CA ASN A 221 -1.08 14.68 6.29
C ASN A 221 0.45 14.75 6.48
N ILE A 222 0.97 15.90 6.91
CA ILE A 222 2.40 16.07 7.21
C ILE A 222 2.80 15.17 8.39
N LEU A 223 1.99 15.12 9.46
CA LEU A 223 2.23 14.24 10.60
C LEU A 223 2.22 12.76 10.18
N THR A 224 1.25 12.35 9.36
CA THR A 224 1.17 11.01 8.80
C THR A 224 2.41 10.67 7.97
N LEU A 225 2.87 11.60 7.13
CA LEU A 225 4.11 11.42 6.37
C LEU A 225 5.32 11.22 7.29
N LEU A 226 5.48 12.07 8.31
CA LEU A 226 6.59 11.95 9.26
C LEU A 226 6.56 10.60 9.99
N LEU A 227 5.39 10.16 10.46
CA LEU A 227 5.21 8.85 11.08
C LEU A 227 5.51 7.71 10.11
N ALA A 228 5.03 7.79 8.87
CA ALA A 228 5.28 6.79 7.83
C ALA A 228 6.78 6.67 7.51
N LEU A 229 7.49 7.79 7.42
CA LEU A 229 8.94 7.82 7.21
C LEU A 229 9.70 7.21 8.39
N VAL A 230 9.33 7.56 9.62
CA VAL A 230 9.93 6.98 10.83
C VAL A 230 9.71 5.47 10.86
N LEU A 231 8.49 5.00 10.59
CA LEU A 231 8.18 3.57 10.50
C LEU A 231 8.99 2.89 9.39
N ALA A 232 9.06 3.48 8.19
CA ALA A 232 9.83 2.93 7.08
C ALA A 232 11.32 2.81 7.41
N VAL A 233 11.92 3.86 7.99
CA VAL A 233 13.34 3.87 8.35
C VAL A 233 13.63 2.85 9.46
N ILE A 234 12.83 2.83 10.52
CA ILE A 234 13.03 1.91 11.65
C ILE A 234 12.87 0.47 11.20
N THR A 235 11.77 0.15 10.50
CA THR A 235 11.48 -1.22 10.07
C THR A 235 12.51 -1.72 9.05
N TRP A 236 12.94 -0.87 8.13
CA TRP A 236 14.02 -1.20 7.19
C TRP A 236 15.35 -1.41 7.90
N ALA A 237 15.73 -0.54 8.84
CA ALA A 237 16.96 -0.70 9.61
C ALA A 237 16.96 -1.99 10.43
N LEU A 238 15.82 -2.35 11.02
CA LEU A 238 15.64 -3.62 11.73
C LEU A 238 15.72 -4.81 10.77
N ALA A 239 15.09 -4.73 9.60
CA ALA A 239 15.16 -5.77 8.56
C ALA A 239 16.60 -6.03 8.14
N VAL A 240 17.37 -4.98 7.81
CA VAL A 240 18.78 -5.08 7.39
C VAL A 240 19.66 -5.67 8.51
N ARG A 241 19.46 -5.26 9.76
CA ARG A 241 20.27 -5.76 10.90
C ARG A 241 19.94 -7.18 11.30
N ARG A 242 18.68 -7.60 11.16
CA ARG A 242 18.21 -8.92 11.58
C ARG A 242 18.31 -9.97 10.47
N PHE A 243 18.46 -9.53 9.23
CA PHE A 243 18.66 -10.42 8.10
C PHE A 243 20.01 -11.13 8.21
N ASN A 244 19.97 -12.43 8.51
CA ASN A 244 21.14 -13.29 8.55
C ASN A 244 20.81 -14.61 7.85
N ARG A 245 21.58 -14.98 6.82
CA ARG A 245 21.29 -16.13 5.93
C ARG A 245 21.09 -17.42 6.73
N ASP A 246 21.96 -17.64 7.70
CA ASP A 246 22.04 -18.89 8.46
C ASP A 246 20.80 -19.10 9.34
N THR A 247 20.22 -18.02 9.87
CA THR A 247 19.01 -18.10 10.72
C THR A 247 17.73 -18.38 9.96
N MET A 248 17.67 -18.15 8.65
CA MET A 248 16.50 -18.52 7.84
C MET A 248 16.47 -20.01 7.48
N ILE A 249 17.65 -20.64 7.38
CA ILE A 249 17.80 -22.06 7.05
C ILE A 249 17.59 -22.93 8.29
N SER A 250 17.95 -22.44 9.48
CA SER A 250 17.97 -23.24 10.72
C SER A 250 16.68 -23.21 11.57
N MET A 251 15.57 -22.65 11.10
CA MET A 251 14.31 -22.52 11.86
C MET A 251 13.18 -23.44 11.35
#